data_AF-A0A1X7CNG1-F1
#
_entry.id   AF-A0A1X7CNG1-F1
#
_cell.length_a   1.000
_cell.length_b   1.000
_cell.length_c   1.000
_cell.angle_alpha   90.00
_cell.angle_beta   90.00
_cell.angle_gamma   90.00
#
_symmetry.space_group_name_H-M   'P 1'
#
loop_
_entity.id
_entity.type
_entity.pdbx_description
1 polymer ?
#
loop_
_entity_poly.entity_id
_entity_poly.type
_entity_poly.pdbx_seq_one_letter_code
_entity_poly.pdbx_strand_id
1 'polypeptide(L)'
;MKKLVPDPPPSFPIPYITIIAGLSIEDAKPHAAALMDALSNSIQLCLATQDTEQRQTVLEDMAIITELLRALSTHMASLEVAHG
;
A
#
# COMPACT_ATOMS: atom_id res chain seq x y z
N MET A 1 -2.12 25.68 20.07
CA MET A 1 -1.25 24.51 20.26
C MET A 1 -0.87 23.99 18.88
N LYS A 2 0.41 24.10 18.47
CA LYS A 2 0.86 23.53 17.19
C LYS A 2 0.83 22.01 17.35
N LYS A 3 -0.01 21.31 16.60
CA LYS A 3 -0.01 19.85 16.56
C LYS A 3 1.37 19.43 16.05
N LEU A 4 2.15 18.80 16.92
CA LEU A 4 3.43 18.21 16.53
C LEU A 4 3.08 17.03 15.61
N VAL A 5 3.31 17.20 14.31
CA VAL A 5 3.20 16.08 13.37
C VAL A 5 4.50 15.28 13.55
N PRO A 6 4.43 13.99 13.91
CA PRO A 6 5.61 13.15 13.95
C PRO A 6 6.26 13.11 12.58
N ASP A 7 7.58 13.22 12.51
CA ASP A 7 8.30 13.01 11.26
C ASP A 7 7.97 11.60 10.73
N PRO A 8 7.72 11.44 9.42
CA PRO A 8 7.50 10.13 8.84
C PRO A 8 8.73 9.25 9.09
N PRO A 9 8.54 7.95 9.38
CA PRO A 9 9.66 7.05 9.60
C PRO A 9 10.58 7.04 8.37
N PRO A 10 11.91 6.93 8.55
CA PRO A 10 12.90 7.01 7.48
C PRO A 10 12.77 5.88 6.44
N SER A 11 11.94 4.88 6.70
CA SER A 11 11.59 3.78 5.80
C SER A 11 10.42 4.07 4.87
N PHE A 12 9.86 5.29 4.87
CA PHE A 12 8.77 5.67 3.99
C PHE A 12 9.21 6.71 2.96
N PRO A 13 9.07 6.44 1.65
CA PRO A 13 8.54 5.22 1.04
C PRO A 13 9.52 4.03 1.15
N ILE A 14 8.99 2.80 1.16
CA ILE A 14 9.81 1.59 1.27
C ILE A 14 10.66 1.46 -0.01
N PRO A 15 12.00 1.44 0.07
CA PRO A 15 12.87 1.62 -1.11
C PRO A 15 12.80 0.53 -2.20
N TYR A 16 12.19 -0.62 -1.92
CA TYR A 16 12.29 -1.82 -2.77
C TYR A 16 11.08 -2.10 -3.65
N ILE A 17 10.05 -1.26 -3.61
CA ILE A 17 8.84 -1.45 -4.43
C ILE A 17 8.98 -0.59 -5.69
N THR A 18 9.55 -1.19 -6.74
CA THR A 18 9.54 -0.62 -8.09
C THR A 18 8.51 -1.34 -8.94
N ILE A 19 7.62 -0.60 -9.58
CA ILE A 19 6.66 -1.17 -10.54
C ILE A 19 7.37 -1.45 -11.86
N ILE A 20 7.02 -2.57 -12.48
CA ILE A 20 7.51 -2.94 -13.82
C ILE A 20 7.12 -1.83 -14.79
N ALA A 21 8.10 -1.18 -15.40
CA ALA A 21 7.95 0.05 -16.19
C ALA A 21 6.99 -0.05 -17.40
N GLY A 22 6.53 -1.26 -17.76
CA GLY A 22 5.60 -1.52 -18.87
C GLY A 22 4.18 -1.89 -18.47
N LEU A 23 3.81 -1.82 -17.19
CA LEU A 23 2.46 -2.18 -16.75
C LEU A 23 1.44 -1.15 -17.28
N SER A 24 0.48 -1.57 -18.11
CA SER A 24 -0.54 -0.66 -18.63
C SER A 24 -1.57 -0.29 -17.54
N ILE A 25 -2.38 0.76 -17.75
CA ILE A 25 -3.48 1.10 -16.84
C ILE A 25 -4.48 -0.06 -16.73
N GLU A 26 -4.82 -0.71 -17.84
CA GLU A 26 -5.78 -1.81 -17.88
C GLU A 26 -5.26 -3.04 -17.12
N ASP A 27 -3.96 -3.30 -17.17
CA ASP A 27 -3.32 -4.38 -16.41
C ASP A 27 -3.08 -4.00 -14.94
N ALA A 28 -2.93 -2.70 -14.63
CA ALA A 28 -2.73 -2.22 -13.26
C ALA A 28 -4.01 -2.28 -12.41
N LYS A 29 -5.19 -2.03 -12.99
CA LYS A 29 -6.49 -2.10 -12.30
C LYS A 29 -6.76 -3.42 -11.56
N PRO A 30 -6.61 -4.62 -12.17
CA PRO A 30 -6.84 -5.88 -11.47
C PRO A 30 -5.83 -6.10 -10.33
N HIS A 31 -4.59 -5.64 -10.47
CA HIS A 31 -3.62 -5.67 -9.37
C HIS A 31 -4.03 -4.76 -8.21
N ALA A 32 -4.57 -3.58 -8.50
CA ALA A 32 -5.08 -2.68 -7.48
C ALA A 32 -6.28 -3.29 -6.73
N ALA A 33 -7.21 -3.91 -7.46
CA ALA A 33 -8.35 -4.61 -6.86
C ALA A 33 -7.89 -5.74 -5.92
N ALA A 34 -6.96 -6.59 -6.38
CA ALA A 34 -6.41 -7.68 -5.56
C ALA A 34 -5.70 -7.18 -4.29
N LEU A 35 -4.96 -6.06 -4.38
CA LEU A 35 -4.32 -5.45 -3.22
C LEU A 35 -5.34 -4.83 -2.24
N MET A 36 -6.42 -4.22 -2.74
CA MET A 36 -7.50 -3.72 -1.88
C MET A 36 -8.23 -4.86 -1.16
N ASP A 37 -8.49 -5.98 -1.84
CA ASP A 37 -9.07 -7.17 -1.22
C ASP A 37 -8.15 -7.77 -0.15
N ALA A 38 -6.84 -7.86 -0.44
CA ALA A 38 -5.84 -8.31 0.53
C ALA A 38 -5.77 -7.38 1.76
N LEU A 39 -5.84 -6.06 1.56
CA LEU A 39 -5.89 -5.08 2.65
C LEU A 39 -7.15 -5.26 3.50
N SER A 40 -8.31 -5.41 2.87
CA SER A 40 -9.59 -5.64 3.55
C SER A 40 -9.54 -6.90 4.43
N ASN A 41 -9.03 -8.00 3.89
CA ASN A 41 -8.86 -9.25 4.64
C ASN A 41 -7.87 -9.11 5.80
N SER A 42 -6.78 -8.37 5.59
CA SER A 42 -5.77 -8.12 6.63
C SER A 42 -6.33 -7.27 7.77
N ILE A 43 -7.18 -6.28 7.47
CA ILE A 43 -7.90 -5.49 8.47
C ILE A 43 -8.80 -6.40 9.32
N GLN A 44 -9.58 -7.29 8.68
CA GLN A 44 -10.45 -8.23 9.40
C GLN A 44 -9.63 -9.17 10.30
N LEU A 45 -8.52 -9.69 9.79
CA LEU A 45 -7.62 -10.55 10.56
C LEU A 45 -7.01 -9.79 11.75
N CYS A 46 -6.55 -8.55 11.55
CA CYS A 46 -6.00 -7.71 12.60
C CYS A 46 -7.00 -7.49 13.74
N LEU A 47 -8.28 -7.26 13.40
CA LEU A 47 -9.36 -7.08 14.37
C LEU A 47 -9.74 -8.36 15.12
N ALA A 48 -9.64 -9.52 14.45
CA ALA A 48 -9.94 -10.82 15.04
C ALA A 48 -8.81 -11.36 15.93
N THR A 49 -7.56 -10.93 15.68
CA THR A 49 -6.37 -11.47 16.35
C THR A 49 -6.26 -10.95 17.79
N GLN A 50 -6.26 -11.87 18.74
CA GLN A 50 -6.10 -11.58 20.17
C GLN A 50 -4.62 -11.49 20.58
N ASP A 51 -3.77 -12.27 19.91
CA ASP A 51 -2.34 -12.32 20.17
C ASP A 51 -1.64 -11.03 19.69
N THR A 52 -0.81 -10.46 20.55
CA THR A 52 -0.17 -9.16 20.28
C THR A 52 0.92 -9.26 19.23
N GLU A 53 1.69 -10.34 19.23
CA GLU A 53 2.80 -10.53 18.27
C GLU A 53 2.24 -10.78 16.87
N GLN A 54 1.26 -11.68 16.74
CA GLN A 54 0.58 -11.94 15.48
C GLN A 54 -0.11 -10.68 14.94
N ARG A 55 -0.77 -9.90 15.80
CA ARG A 55 -1.39 -8.64 15.39
C ARG A 55 -0.36 -7.62 14.90
N GLN A 56 0.82 -7.57 15.52
CA GLN A 56 1.91 -6.71 15.05
C GLN A 56 2.38 -7.13 13.65
N THR A 57 2.54 -8.43 13.39
CA THR A 57 2.85 -8.94 12.04
C THR A 57 1.79 -8.55 11.02
N VAL A 58 0.49 -8.68 11.36
CA VAL A 58 -0.60 -8.29 10.44
C VAL A 58 -0.58 -6.78 10.16
N LEU A 59 -0.23 -5.95 11.14
CA LEU A 59 -0.07 -4.50 10.94
C LEU A 59 1.09 -4.18 9.99
N GLU A 60 2.19 -4.94 10.06
CA GLU A 60 3.32 -4.82 9.13
C GLU A 60 2.93 -5.22 7.71
N ASP A 61 2.17 -6.31 7.55
CA ASP A 61 1.62 -6.74 6.26
C ASP A 61 0.70 -5.67 5.67
N MET A 62 -0.18 -5.07 6.49
CA MET A 62 -1.03 -3.96 6.07
C MET A 62 -0.24 -2.74 5.60
N ALA A 63 0.89 -2.42 6.25
CA ALA A 63 1.76 -1.32 5.85
C ALA A 63 2.40 -1.60 4.47
N ILE A 64 2.83 -2.83 4.23
CA ILE A 64 3.39 -3.25 2.94
C ILE A 64 2.33 -3.17 1.84
N ILE A 65 1.12 -3.69 2.07
CA ILE A 65 0.02 -3.65 1.09
C ILE A 65 -0.35 -2.20 0.74
N THR A 66 -0.39 -1.32 1.75
CA THR A 66 -0.67 0.11 1.55
C THR A 66 0.39 0.76 0.66
N GLU A 67 1.66 0.40 0.86
CA GLU A 67 2.75 0.94 0.05
C GLU A 67 2.73 0.43 -1.40
N LEU A 68 2.36 -0.84 -1.60
CA LEU A 68 2.12 -1.40 -2.93
C LEU A 68 0.98 -0.67 -3.66
N LEU A 69 -0.14 -0.41 -2.97
CA LEU A 69 -1.25 0.36 -3.50
C LEU A 69 -0.82 1.78 -3.88
N ARG A 70 -0.07 2.46 -3.00
CA ARG A 70 0.42 3.82 -3.25
C ARG A 70 1.31 3.88 -4.48
N ALA A 71 2.25 2.93 -4.62
CA ALA A 71 3.10 2.84 -5.80
C ALA A 71 2.28 2.62 -7.07
N LEU A 72 1.29 1.72 -7.02
CA LEU A 72 0.44 1.37 -8.17
C LEU A 72 -0.47 2.51 -8.60
N SER A 73 -1.08 3.20 -7.65
CA SER A 73 -1.86 4.41 -7.92
C SER A 73 -1.00 5.52 -8.51
N THR A 74 0.22 5.70 -8.03
CA THR A 74 1.17 6.69 -8.57
C THR A 74 1.54 6.37 -10.02
N HIS A 75 1.81 5.10 -10.31
CA HIS A 75 2.10 4.63 -11.66
C HIS A 75 0.91 4.85 -12.60
N MET A 76 -0.29 4.43 -12.21
CA MET A 76 -1.51 4.65 -13.00
C MET A 76 -1.76 6.14 -13.28
N ALA A 77 -1.63 7.00 -12.27
CA ALA A 77 -1.77 8.45 -12.45
C ALA A 77 -0.71 9.03 -13.41
N SER A 78 0.53 8.54 -13.37
CA SER A 78 1.58 8.96 -14.31
C SER A 78 1.26 8.59 -15.75
N LEU A 79 0.62 7.43 -15.96
CA LEU A 79 0.18 7.00 -17.29
C LEU A 79 -1.02 7.81 -17.78
N GLU A 80 -1.96 8.18 -16.91
CA GLU A 80 -3.10 9.03 -17.28
C GLU A 80 -2.63 10.42 -17.74
N VAL A 81 -1.63 11.01 -17.06
CA VAL A 81 -1.05 12.31 -17.45
C VAL A 81 -0.24 12.21 -18.75
N ALA A 82 0.41 11.09 -19.02
CA ALA A 82 1.19 10.91 -20.24
C ALA A 82 0.34 10.71 -21.52
N HIS A 83 -0.94 10.33 -21.36
CA HIS A 83 -1.85 10.04 -22.48
C HIS A 83 -3.02 11.05 -22.62
N GLY A 84 -3.07 12.10 -21.79
CA GLY A 84 -4.06 13.19 -21.85
C GLY A 84 -3.48 14.48 -22.41
#